data_AF-A0A629KNA2-F1
#
_entry.id   AF-A0A629KNA2-F1
#
_cell.length_a   1.000
_cell.length_b   1.000
_cell.length_c   1.000
_cell.angle_alpha   90.00
_cell.angle_beta   90.00
_cell.angle_gamma   90.00
#
_symmetry.space_group_name_H-M   'P 1'
#
loop_
_entity.id
_entity.type
_entity.pdbx_description
1 polymer ?
#
loop_
_entity_poly.entity_id
_entity_poly.type
_entity_poly.pdbx_seq_one_letter_code
_entity_poly.pdbx_strand_id
1 'polypeptide(L)'
;NNGNIISNRTGSILNITPRRLRYTIATMLAKDGHNVNTIAELLDHSSTSSAGIYIKNHADSVERIDSAVSEQLSFVADIFMNGIKSKKSSHFKFFSSSRCQSQNSGFPCNQCMFFIPIECSEVNQL
;
A
#
# COMPACT_ATOMS: atom_id res chain seq x y z
N ASN A 1 11.94 -12.55 38.04
CA ASN A 1 10.82 -11.60 38.26
C ASN A 1 10.61 -10.77 37.02
N ASN A 2 9.67 -11.17 36.16
CA ASN A 2 9.19 -10.29 35.11
C ASN A 2 8.36 -9.22 35.82
N GLY A 3 8.93 -8.03 36.00
CA GLY A 3 8.23 -6.91 36.62
C GLY A 3 6.86 -6.75 35.95
N ASN A 4 5.83 -6.49 36.77
CA ASN A 4 4.44 -6.39 36.32
C ASN A 4 4.26 -5.13 35.45
N ILE A 5 4.81 -5.16 34.23
CA ILE A 5 4.75 -4.06 33.27
C ILE A 5 3.40 -4.17 32.58
N ILE A 6 2.60 -3.11 32.66
CA ILE A 6 1.30 -3.06 32.00
C ILE A 6 1.46 -2.42 30.63
N SER A 7 0.88 -3.04 29.60
CA SER A 7 0.86 -2.52 28.24
C SER A 7 -0.07 -1.31 28.14
N ASN A 8 0.46 -0.12 27.80
CA ASN A 8 -0.37 1.07 27.56
C ASN A 8 -1.43 0.87 26.47
N ARG A 9 -1.15 0.01 25.48
CA ARG A 9 -2.06 -0.25 24.36
C ARG A 9 -3.23 -1.17 24.73
N THR A 10 -3.02 -2.11 25.65
CA THR A 10 -3.98 -3.20 25.92
C THR A 10 -4.46 -3.26 27.37
N GLY A 11 -3.86 -2.52 28.29
CA GLY A 11 -4.18 -2.54 29.73
C GLY A 11 -3.83 -3.85 30.45
N SER A 12 -3.24 -4.82 29.74
CA SER A 12 -2.88 -6.15 30.27
C SER A 12 -1.38 -6.25 30.58
N ILE A 13 -1.00 -7.25 31.39
CA ILE A 13 0.41 -7.54 31.68
C ILE A 13 1.15 -7.82 30.37
N LEU A 14 2.24 -7.08 30.17
CA LEU A 14 3.09 -7.17 29.00
C LEU A 14 3.98 -8.40 29.12
N ASN A 15 3.70 -9.44 28.33
CA ASN A 15 4.62 -10.57 28.20
C ASN A 15 5.85 -10.18 27.34
N ILE A 16 6.96 -9.83 27.97
CA ILE A 16 8.21 -9.49 27.27
C ILE A 16 8.89 -10.77 26.76
N THR A 17 9.24 -10.75 25.47
CA THR A 17 10.08 -11.78 24.85
C THR A 17 11.18 -11.10 24.02
N PRO A 18 12.34 -11.75 23.81
CA PRO A 18 13.40 -11.20 22.97
C PRO A 18 12.92 -10.82 21.57
N ARG A 19 11.98 -11.61 21.02
CA ARG A 19 11.35 -11.32 19.73
C ARG A 19 10.62 -9.97 19.77
N ARG A 20 9.82 -9.69 20.80
CA ARG A 20 9.11 -8.41 20.91
C ARG A 20 10.06 -7.23 21.00
N LEU A 21 11.15 -7.36 21.76
CA LEU A 21 12.18 -6.32 21.85
C LEU A 21 12.82 -6.05 20.48
N ARG A 22 13.17 -7.10 19.73
CA ARG A 22 13.68 -6.99 18.36
C ARG A 22 12.71 -6.24 17.44
N TYR A 23 11.43 -6.62 17.45
CA TYR A 23 10.40 -5.93 16.67
C TYR A 23 10.28 -4.45 17.09
N THR A 24 10.24 -4.16 18.38
CA THR A 24 10.11 -2.78 18.87
C THR A 24 11.27 -1.91 18.39
N ILE A 25 12.52 -2.34 18.55
CA ILE A 25 13.70 -1.59 18.11
C ILE A 25 13.69 -1.41 16.59
N ALA A 26 13.47 -2.50 15.85
CA ALA A 26 13.45 -2.46 14.39
C ALA A 26 12.39 -1.50 13.84
N THR A 27 11.18 -1.57 14.39
CA THR A 27 10.06 -0.71 13.99
C THR A 27 10.30 0.75 14.40
N MET A 28 10.96 1.02 15.53
CA MET A 28 11.36 2.38 15.89
C MET A 28 12.37 2.95 14.89
N LEU A 29 13.43 2.20 14.56
CA LEU A 29 14.42 2.64 13.57
C LEU A 29 13.83 2.86 12.18
N ALA A 30 12.90 1.99 11.77
CA ALA A 30 12.19 2.14 10.51
C ALA A 30 11.31 3.41 10.50
N LYS A 31 10.64 3.73 11.63
CA LYS A 31 9.88 4.99 11.79
C LYS A 31 10.78 6.22 11.71
N ASP A 32 11.99 6.13 12.25
CA ASP A 32 13.00 7.20 12.17
C ASP A 32 13.61 7.34 10.75
N GLY A 33 13.21 6.47 9.81
CA GLY A 33 13.61 6.56 8.40
C GLY A 33 14.92 5.85 8.08
N HIS A 34 15.44 5.01 8.98
CA HIS A 34 16.64 4.22 8.70
C HIS A 34 16.39 3.18 7.60
N ASN A 35 17.41 2.94 6.78
CA ASN A 35 17.32 1.96 5.70
C ASN A 35 17.32 0.51 6.25
N VAL A 36 16.88 -0.43 5.42
CA VAL A 36 16.80 -1.86 5.80
C VAL A 36 18.17 -2.47 6.10
N ASN A 37 19.24 -1.98 5.49
CA ASN A 37 20.60 -2.50 5.69
C ASN A 37 21.11 -2.17 7.09
N THR A 38 20.99 -0.91 7.51
CA THR A 38 21.36 -0.43 8.85
C THR A 38 20.54 -1.14 9.92
N ILE A 39 19.24 -1.36 9.68
CA ILE A 39 18.41 -2.12 10.62
C ILE A 39 18.85 -3.58 10.69
N ALA A 40 19.18 -4.21 9.55
CA ALA A 40 19.68 -5.58 9.52
C ALA A 40 21.01 -5.72 10.28
N GLU A 41 21.94 -4.80 10.06
CA GLU A 41 23.23 -4.75 10.76
C GLU A 41 23.05 -4.60 12.27
N LEU A 42 22.19 -3.66 12.70
CA LEU A 42 21.96 -3.39 14.12
C LEU A 42 21.27 -4.55 14.85
N LEU A 43 20.49 -5.35 14.14
CA LEU A 43 19.81 -6.53 14.69
C LEU A 43 20.60 -7.83 14.52
N ASP A 44 21.81 -7.76 13.96
CA ASP A 44 22.68 -8.90 13.64
C ASP A 44 21.98 -9.93 12.72
N HIS A 45 21.28 -9.44 11.71
CA HIS A 45 20.65 -10.26 10.68
C HIS A 45 21.66 -10.60 9.58
N SER A 46 21.76 -11.88 9.21
CA SER A 46 22.61 -12.33 8.09
C SER A 46 22.08 -11.93 6.71
N SER A 47 20.81 -11.50 6.60
CA SER A 47 20.20 -11.09 5.33
C SER A 47 19.17 -9.98 5.54
N THR A 48 19.20 -8.98 4.66
CA THR A 48 18.28 -7.84 4.62
C THR A 48 16.85 -8.24 4.29
N SER A 49 16.65 -9.36 3.59
CA SER A 49 15.33 -9.89 3.24
C SER A 49 14.45 -10.14 4.47
N SER A 50 15.05 -10.68 5.54
CA SER A 50 14.39 -10.95 6.81
C SER A 50 14.14 -9.69 7.65
N ALA A 51 14.98 -8.65 7.50
CA ALA A 51 14.80 -7.36 8.18
C ALA A 51 13.65 -6.53 7.56
N GLY A 52 13.35 -6.74 6.28
CA GLY A 52 12.24 -6.06 5.60
C GLY A 52 10.87 -6.28 6.25
N ILE A 53 10.68 -7.37 7.00
CA ILE A 53 9.44 -7.65 7.74
C ILE A 53 9.12 -6.56 8.78
N TYR A 54 10.14 -5.88 9.31
CA TYR A 54 9.96 -4.83 10.32
C TYR A 54 9.58 -3.46 9.77
N ILE A 55 9.74 -3.26 8.45
CA ILE A 55 9.61 -1.96 7.75
C ILE A 55 8.31 -1.89 6.93
N LYS A 56 7.81 -3.03 6.44
CA LYS A 56 6.74 -3.08 5.45
C LYS A 56 5.36 -2.60 5.93
N ASN A 57 5.14 -2.41 7.23
CA ASN A 57 3.81 -2.07 7.75
C ASN A 57 3.88 -1.08 8.92
N HIS A 58 3.94 0.22 8.60
CA HIS A 58 3.81 1.30 9.57
C HIS A 58 2.50 2.04 9.38
N ALA A 59 1.76 2.23 10.48
CA ALA A 59 0.58 3.10 10.50
C ALA A 59 0.93 4.53 10.05
N ASP A 60 2.13 5.01 10.37
CA ASP A 60 2.60 6.35 9.97
C ASP A 60 2.82 6.47 8.45
N SER A 61 3.03 5.34 7.74
CA SER A 61 3.11 5.35 6.28
C SER A 61 1.75 5.56 5.62
N VAL A 62 0.64 5.33 6.34
CA VAL A 62 -0.72 5.44 5.80
C VAL A 62 -1.01 6.87 5.34
N GLU A 63 -0.65 7.88 6.13
CA GLU A 63 -0.90 9.28 5.78
C GLU A 63 -0.12 9.71 4.53
N ARG A 64 1.14 9.26 4.40
CA ARG A 64 1.97 9.54 3.22
C ARG A 64 1.45 8.83 1.97
N ILE A 65 1.01 7.58 2.11
CA ILE A 65 0.41 6.81 1.02
C ILE A 65 -0.89 7.48 0.60
N ASP A 66 -1.79 7.78 1.54
CA ASP A 66 -3.07 8.43 1.30
C ASP A 66 -2.87 9.78 0.60
N SER A 67 -1.95 10.61 1.08
CA SER A 67 -1.60 11.89 0.43
C SER A 67 -1.11 11.71 -1.01
N ALA A 68 -0.33 10.67 -1.29
CA ALA A 68 0.22 10.41 -2.63
C ALA A 68 -0.83 9.89 -3.63
N VAL A 69 -1.86 9.19 -3.17
CA VAL A 69 -2.87 8.55 -4.03
C VAL A 69 -4.24 9.23 -4.01
N SER A 70 -4.52 10.07 -3.00
CA SER A 70 -5.83 10.67 -2.75
C SER A 70 -6.38 11.43 -3.95
N GLU A 71 -5.57 12.26 -4.62
CA GLU A 71 -6.01 13.01 -5.80
C GLU A 71 -6.47 12.06 -6.91
N GLN A 72 -5.71 10.99 -7.16
CA GLN A 72 -5.98 10.02 -8.23
C GLN A 72 -7.19 9.13 -7.91
N LEU A 73 -7.43 8.84 -6.64
CA LEU A 73 -8.49 7.94 -6.18
C LEU A 73 -9.74 8.67 -5.67
N SER A 74 -9.72 10.01 -5.58
CA SER A 74 -10.80 10.85 -5.06
C SER A 74 -12.18 10.50 -5.65
N PHE A 75 -12.26 10.36 -6.97
CA PHE A 75 -13.50 10.00 -7.66
C PHE A 75 -14.00 8.60 -7.31
N VAL A 76 -13.10 7.62 -7.18
CA VAL A 76 -13.46 6.25 -6.79
C VAL A 76 -13.99 6.25 -5.36
N ALA A 77 -13.33 7.00 -4.47
CA ALA A 77 -13.79 7.20 -3.10
C ALA A 77 -15.19 7.85 -3.07
N ASP A 78 -15.44 8.87 -3.90
CA ASP A 78 -16.74 9.52 -4.00
C ASP A 78 -17.86 8.57 -4.45
N ILE A 79 -17.59 7.66 -5.41
CA ILE A 79 -18.58 6.64 -5.81
C ILE A 79 -18.93 5.74 -4.64
N PHE A 80 -17.94 5.28 -3.87
CA PHE A 80 -18.20 4.41 -2.71
C PHE A 80 -18.97 5.13 -1.61
N MET A 81 -18.60 6.38 -1.32
CA MET A 81 -19.20 7.16 -0.23
C MET A 81 -20.60 7.68 -0.57
N ASN A 82 -20.80 8.11 -1.81
CA ASN A 82 -21.99 8.86 -2.22
C ASN A 82 -22.87 8.10 -3.24
N GLY A 83 -22.41 6.96 -3.77
CA GLY A 83 -23.04 6.29 -4.89
C GLY A 83 -22.84 7.03 -6.22
N ILE A 84 -23.23 6.39 -7.33
CA ILE A 84 -23.11 6.98 -8.67
C ILE A 84 -24.20 8.04 -8.84
N LYS A 85 -23.86 9.32 -8.62
CA LYS A 85 -24.81 10.45 -8.74
C LYS A 85 -24.89 11.07 -10.15
N SER A 86 -23.98 10.72 -11.06
CA SER A 86 -23.86 11.34 -12.39
C SER A 86 -23.85 10.31 -13.52
N LYS A 87 -24.63 10.55 -14.59
CA LYS A 87 -24.55 9.84 -15.89
C LYS A 87 -23.42 10.36 -16.79
N LYS A 88 -22.69 11.42 -16.40
CA LYS A 88 -21.57 11.95 -17.19
C LYS A 88 -20.31 11.15 -16.90
N SER A 89 -19.76 10.56 -17.95
CA SER A 89 -18.44 9.91 -17.96
C SER A 89 -17.36 10.93 -17.57
N SER A 90 -16.88 10.83 -16.33
CA SER A 90 -15.68 11.53 -15.89
C SER A 90 -14.48 10.81 -16.51
N HIS A 91 -13.69 11.55 -17.29
CA HIS A 91 -12.48 11.02 -17.91
C HIS A 91 -11.45 10.64 -16.83
N PHE A 92 -11.30 9.34 -16.59
CA PHE A 92 -10.22 8.79 -15.77
C PHE A 92 -8.87 9.04 -16.47
N LYS A 93 -7.87 9.60 -15.79
CA LYS A 93 -6.50 9.66 -16.33
C LYS A 93 -5.83 8.27 -16.40
N PHE A 94 -6.28 7.32 -15.58
CA PHE A 94 -5.74 5.96 -15.51
C PHE A 94 -6.20 5.07 -16.68
N PHE A 95 -7.39 5.33 -17.22
CA PHE A 95 -7.80 4.79 -18.50
C PHE A 95 -7.46 5.84 -19.54
N SER A 96 -6.33 5.68 -20.24
CA SER A 96 -5.96 6.54 -21.36
C SER A 96 -7.21 6.93 -22.14
N SER A 97 -7.49 8.23 -22.16
CA SER A 97 -8.65 8.81 -22.84
C SER A 97 -8.54 8.74 -24.36
N SER A 98 -7.83 7.74 -24.89
CA SER A 98 -7.98 7.23 -26.24
C SER A 98 -9.35 6.56 -26.34
N ARG A 99 -10.33 7.44 -26.37
CA ARG A 99 -11.75 7.22 -26.47
C ARG A 99 -11.96 6.33 -27.69
N CYS A 100 -12.31 5.05 -27.48
CA CYS A 100 -13.14 4.31 -28.43
C CYS A 100 -14.45 5.10 -28.53
N GLN A 101 -14.47 6.12 -29.40
CA GLN A 101 -15.71 6.68 -29.87
C GLN A 101 -16.22 5.66 -30.87
N SER A 102 -17.01 4.70 -30.40
CA SER A 102 -17.93 3.96 -31.25
C SER A 102 -18.97 4.95 -31.77
N GLN A 103 -18.54 5.80 -32.70
CA GLN A 103 -19.42 6.53 -33.59
C GLN A 103 -19.16 5.90 -34.96
N ASN A 104 -19.97 4.89 -35.29
CA ASN A 104 -20.05 4.26 -36.62
C ASN A 104 -18.76 3.65 -37.19
N SER A 105 -18.23 2.62 -36.52
CA SER A 105 -17.44 1.60 -37.22
C SER A 105 -17.82 0.24 -36.65
N GLY A 106 -18.29 -0.68 -37.50
CA GLY A 106 -18.82 -2.00 -37.14
C GLY A 106 -17.80 -3.00 -36.56
N PHE A 107 -16.90 -2.56 -35.69
CA PHE A 107 -15.90 -3.38 -35.02
C PHE A 107 -16.10 -3.39 -33.50
N PRO A 108 -16.01 -4.57 -32.84
CA PRO A 108 -16.13 -4.68 -31.39
C PRO A 108 -14.90 -4.10 -30.68
N CYS A 109 -15.11 -3.56 -29.47
CA CYS A 109 -14.09 -2.80 -28.73
C CYS A 109 -12.79 -3.58 -28.45
N ASN A 110 -12.84 -4.91 -28.39
CA ASN A 110 -11.70 -5.80 -28.17
C ASN A 110 -10.75 -5.93 -29.38
N GLN A 111 -11.10 -5.34 -30.53
CA GLN A 111 -10.28 -5.30 -31.75
C GLN A 111 -9.89 -3.86 -32.12
N CYS A 112 -10.12 -2.90 -31.22
CA CYS A 112 -9.81 -1.50 -31.45
C CYS A 112 -8.31 -1.22 -31.24
N MET A 113 -7.71 -0.41 -32.12
CA MET A 113 -6.32 0.06 -31.99
C MET A 113 -6.04 0.80 -30.66
N PHE A 114 -7.07 1.37 -30.04
CA PHE A 114 -6.96 2.07 -28.75
C PHE A 114 -7.27 1.21 -27.54
N PHE A 115 -7.71 -0.04 -27.76
CA PHE A 115 -7.88 -1.01 -26.69
C PHE A 115 -6.49 -1.50 -26.30
N ILE A 116 -6.00 -1.04 -25.16
CA ILE A 116 -4.83 -1.59 -24.50
C ILE A 116 -5.39 -2.63 -23.51
N PRO A 117 -5.29 -3.94 -23.81
CA PRO A 117 -5.66 -4.96 -22.85
C PRO A 117 -4.75 -4.77 -21.63
N ILE A 118 -5.33 -4.75 -20.44
CA ILE A 118 -4.53 -4.93 -19.24
C ILE A 118 -4.06 -6.37 -19.30
N GLU A 119 -2.81 -6.59 -19.68
CA GLU A 119 -2.17 -7.88 -19.53
C GLU A 119 -2.03 -8.16 -18.03
N CYS A 120 -2.95 -8.94 -17.49
CA CYS A 120 -2.90 -9.43 -16.10
C CYS A 120 -1.74 -10.41 -15.85
N SER A 121 -0.78 -10.55 -16.78
CA SER A 121 0.38 -11.45 -16.67
C SER A 121 1.49 -10.92 -15.77
N GLU A 122 1.54 -9.62 -15.45
CA GLU A 122 2.64 -9.04 -14.64
C GLU A 122 2.27 -8.77 -13.17
N VAL A 123 1.25 -9.44 -12.63
CA VAL A 123 0.96 -9.37 -11.17
C VAL A 123 1.76 -10.40 -10.36
N ASN A 124 2.61 -11.22 -11.01
CA ASN A 124 3.33 -12.32 -10.35
C ASN A 124 4.86 -12.25 -10.51
N GLN A 125 5.48 -11.07 -10.50
CA GLN A 125 6.95 -10.97 -10.31
C GLN A 125 7.36 -9.72 -9.51
N LEU A 126 6.92 -9.59 -8.25
CA LEU A 126 7.62 -8.82 -7.21
C LEU A 126 7.37 -9.43 -5.83
#